data_AF-A0A941LAA4-F1
#
_entry.id   AF-A0A941LAA4-F1
#
_cell.length_a   1.000
_cell.length_b   1.000
_cell.length_c   1.000
_cell.angle_alpha   90.00
_cell.angle_beta   90.00
_cell.angle_gamma   90.00
#
_symmetry.space_group_name_H-M   'P 1'
#
loop_
_entity.id
_entity.type
_entity.pdbx_description
1 polymer ?
#
loop_
_entity_poly.entity_id
_entity_poly.type
_entity_poly.pdbx_seq_one_letter_code
_entity_poly.pdbx_strand_id
1 'polypeptide(L)'
;MSAERLFHLAQELAIRLGRNVDLLDLRSTTTVMRAQIISTGRCLKSHDDQARTEFEMYAYSDYARLNEERRDLLQDIKERGLIYG
;
A
#
# COMPACT_ATOMS: atom_id res chain seq x y z
N MET A 1 -3.41 0.94 -14.07
CA MET A 1 -4.32 1.89 -14.76
C MET A 1 -3.69 3.28 -14.76
N SER A 2 -4.15 4.24 -15.57
CA SER A 2 -3.67 5.63 -15.45
C SER A 2 -4.19 6.26 -14.15
N ALA A 3 -3.43 7.21 -13.58
CA ALA A 3 -3.82 7.93 -12.38
C ALA A 3 -5.14 8.71 -12.58
N GLU A 4 -5.30 9.35 -13.75
CA GLU A 4 -6.53 10.03 -14.16
C GLU A 4 -7.75 9.10 -14.10
N ARG A 5 -7.62 7.88 -14.64
CA ARG A 5 -8.73 6.91 -14.65
C ARG A 5 -9.07 6.42 -13.24
N LEU A 6 -8.06 6.17 -12.40
CA LEU A 6 -8.30 5.81 -11.00
C LEU A 6 -9.02 6.93 -10.24
N PHE A 7 -8.61 8.17 -10.49
CA PHE A 7 -9.24 9.34 -9.87
C PHE A 7 -10.72 9.46 -10.26
N HIS A 8 -11.05 9.39 -11.55
CA HIS A 8 -12.45 9.45 -11.98
C HIS A 8 -13.30 8.31 -11.40
N LEU A 9 -12.78 7.08 -11.39
CA LEU A 9 -13.48 5.94 -10.80
C LEU A 9 -13.70 6.11 -9.28
N ALA A 10 -12.72 6.67 -8.57
CA ALA A 10 -12.86 6.98 -7.14
C ALA A 10 -13.98 8.00 -6.91
N GLN A 11 -14.06 9.06 -7.74
CA GLN A 11 -15.13 10.06 -7.64
C GLN A 11 -16.52 9.46 -7.94
N GLU A 12 -16.64 8.61 -8.96
CA GLU A 12 -17.89 7.91 -9.25
C GLU A 12 -18.35 7.03 -8.08
N LEU A 13 -17.42 6.30 -7.45
CA LEU A 13 -17.69 5.49 -6.27
C LEU A 13 -18.09 6.37 -5.08
N ALA A 14 -17.43 7.51 -4.89
CA ALA A 14 -17.73 8.43 -3.80
C ALA A 14 -19.16 8.98 -3.87
N ILE A 15 -19.59 9.40 -5.07
CA ILE A 15 -20.96 9.87 -5.31
C ILE A 15 -21.98 8.76 -5.00
N ARG A 16 -21.74 7.54 -5.49
CA ARG A 16 -22.67 6.41 -5.28
C ARG A 16 -22.77 5.97 -3.83
N LEU A 17 -21.66 6.03 -3.09
CA LEU A 17 -21.60 5.61 -1.69
C LEU A 17 -21.92 6.73 -0.71
N GLY A 18 -22.06 7.97 -1.18
CA GLY A 18 -22.30 9.15 -0.34
C GLY A 18 -21.17 9.44 0.66
N ARG A 19 -19.94 9.04 0.33
CA ARG A 19 -18.75 9.22 1.20
C ARG A 19 -17.49 9.33 0.37
N ASN A 20 -16.46 9.98 0.91
CA ASN A 20 -15.16 10.08 0.26
C ASN A 20 -14.55 8.69 0.03
N VAL A 21 -13.96 8.50 -1.15
CA VAL A 21 -13.31 7.26 -1.58
C VAL A 21 -11.97 7.61 -2.18
N ASP A 22 -10.91 7.00 -1.65
CA ASP A 22 -9.60 6.96 -2.28
C ASP A 22 -9.38 5.59 -2.91
N LEU A 23 -8.95 5.56 -4.18
CA LEU A 23 -8.71 4.34 -4.92
C LEU A 23 -7.24 4.26 -5.36
N LEU A 24 -6.62 3.11 -5.10
CA LEU A 24 -5.19 2.88 -5.34
C LEU A 24 -5.00 1.63 -6.19
N ASP A 25 -4.08 1.69 -7.16
CA ASP A 25 -3.60 0.50 -7.88
C ASP A 25 -2.39 -0.07 -7.13
N LEU A 26 -2.59 -1.21 -6.47
CA LEU A 26 -1.56 -1.83 -5.62
C LEU A 26 -0.25 -2.08 -6.37
N ARG A 27 -0.28 -2.31 -7.68
CA ARG A 27 0.92 -2.54 -8.50
C ARG A 27 1.79 -1.29 -8.65
N SER A 28 1.21 -0.10 -8.56
CA SER A 28 1.94 1.18 -8.64
C SER A 28 2.23 1.81 -7.28
N THR A 29 1.69 1.26 -6.19
CA THR A 29 1.93 1.80 -4.84
C THR A 29 3.29 1.40 -4.27
N THR A 30 3.79 2.22 -3.35
CA THR A 30 5.06 1.98 -2.66
C THR A 30 5.03 0.69 -1.86
N THR A 31 6.20 0.08 -1.65
CA THR A 31 6.34 -1.14 -0.85
C THR A 31 5.75 -1.00 0.56
N VAL A 32 5.98 0.15 1.21
CA VAL A 32 5.42 0.44 2.54
C VAL A 32 3.89 0.45 2.49
N MET A 33 3.30 1.14 1.51
CA MET A 33 1.85 1.26 1.39
C MET A 33 1.20 -0.09 1.06
N ARG A 34 1.81 -0.89 0.18
CA ARG A 34 1.35 -2.28 -0.10
C ARG A 34 1.30 -3.11 1.17
N ALA A 35 2.40 -3.14 1.94
CA ALA A 35 2.47 -3.92 3.17
C ALA A 35 1.45 -3.46 4.22
N GLN A 36 1.22 -2.15 4.36
CA GLN A 36 0.17 -1.62 5.24
C GLN A 36 -1.23 -2.07 4.80
N ILE A 37 -1.55 -1.96 3.51
CA ILE A 37 -2.87 -2.37 2.99
C ILE A 37 -3.09 -3.87 3.19
N ILE A 38 -2.09 -4.70 2.94
CA ILE A 38 -2.23 -6.16 3.09
C ILE A 38 -2.35 -6.56 4.56
N SER A 39 -1.61 -5.92 5.46
CA SER A 39 -1.60 -6.28 6.89
C SER A 39 -2.82 -5.78 7.67
N THR A 40 -3.43 -4.67 7.26
CA THR A 40 -4.54 -4.03 8.00
C THR A 40 -5.85 -4.02 7.23
N GLY A 41 -5.79 -4.18 5.92
CA GLY A 41 -6.95 -4.13 5.05
C GLY A 41 -7.81 -5.38 5.14
N ARG A 42 -9.07 -5.23 4.72
CA ARG A 42 -10.00 -6.34 4.54
C ARG A 42 -10.17 -6.61 3.06
N CYS A 43 -9.89 -7.84 2.63
CA CYS A 43 -10.20 -8.27 1.26
C CYS A 43 -11.73 -8.29 1.07
N LEU A 44 -12.24 -7.48 0.14
CA LEU A 44 -13.65 -7.45 -0.22
C LEU A 44 -13.99 -8.47 -1.30
N LYS A 45 -13.05 -8.73 -2.22
CA LYS A 45 -13.21 -9.67 -3.33
C LYS A 45 -11.85 -10.12 -3.85
N SER A 46 -11.73 -11.43 -4.10
CA SER A 46 -10.60 -12.07 -4.77
C SER A 46 -11.15 -13.01 -5.84
N HIS A 47 -10.57 -12.97 -7.03
CA HIS A 47 -10.94 -13.87 -8.13
C HIS A 47 -10.02 -15.09 -8.22
N ASP A 48 -8.82 -14.98 -7.66
CA ASP A 48 -7.79 -16.01 -7.64
C ASP A 48 -7.03 -15.87 -6.32
N ASP A 49 -7.33 -16.76 -5.38
CA ASP A 49 -6.74 -16.73 -4.04
C ASP A 49 -5.28 -17.16 -4.02
N GLN A 50 -4.85 -17.97 -4.99
CA GLN A 50 -3.44 -18.32 -5.11
C GLN A 50 -2.64 -17.11 -5.56
N ALA A 51 -3.06 -16.43 -6.64
CA ALA A 51 -2.40 -15.21 -7.10
C ALA A 51 -2.40 -14.11 -6.04
N ARG A 52 -3.50 -14.00 -5.26
CA ARG A 52 -3.55 -13.10 -4.11
C ARG A 52 -2.52 -13.46 -3.05
N THR A 53 -2.46 -14.72 -2.63
CA THR A 53 -1.52 -15.18 -1.61
C THR A 53 -0.07 -14.97 -2.06
N GLU A 54 0.25 -15.25 -3.32
CA GLU A 54 1.56 -14.98 -3.91
C GLU A 54 1.90 -13.49 -3.88
N PHE A 55 0.97 -12.62 -4.28
CA PHE A 55 1.16 -11.16 -4.20
C PHE A 55 1.42 -10.69 -2.76
N GLU A 56 0.64 -11.21 -1.79
CA GLU A 56 0.80 -10.88 -0.37
C GLU A 56 2.19 -11.30 0.16
N MET A 57 2.65 -12.52 -0.19
CA MET A 57 3.99 -13.00 0.17
C MET A 57 5.11 -12.12 -0.39
N TYR A 58 5.02 -11.73 -1.67
CA TYR A 58 6.02 -10.86 -2.29
C TYR A 58 6.02 -9.46 -1.67
N ALA A 59 4.85 -8.89 -1.40
CA ALA A 59 4.77 -7.58 -0.77
C ALA A 59 5.39 -7.55 0.63
N TYR A 60 5.18 -8.61 1.44
CA TYR A 60 5.84 -8.73 2.74
C TYR A 60 7.34 -8.93 2.62
N SER A 61 7.80 -9.73 1.65
CA SER A 61 9.23 -9.95 1.41
C SER A 61 9.94 -8.68 0.96
N ASP A 62 9.34 -7.92 0.02
CA ASP A 62 9.83 -6.62 -0.43
C ASP A 62 9.91 -5.63 0.75
N TYR A 63 8.89 -5.62 1.61
CA TYR A 63 8.85 -4.74 2.77
C TYR A 63 9.89 -5.11 3.82
N ALA A 64 10.09 -6.40 4.11
CA ALA A 64 11.15 -6.86 4.99
C ALA A 64 12.51 -6.38 4.47
N ARG A 65 12.82 -6.63 3.19
CA ARG A 65 14.08 -6.20 2.57
C ARG A 65 14.27 -4.68 2.63
N LEU A 66 13.22 -3.90 2.32
CA LEU A 66 13.27 -2.44 2.41
C LEU A 66 13.60 -1.94 3.83
N ASN A 67 13.06 -2.58 4.87
CA ASN A 67 13.36 -2.23 6.25
C ASN A 67 14.77 -2.65 6.66
N GLU A 68 15.28 -3.77 6.14
CA GLU A 68 16.67 -4.18 6.38
C GLU A 68 17.65 -3.18 5.78
N GLU A 69 17.43 -2.79 4.51
CA GLU A 69 18.23 -1.78 3.80
C GLU A 69 18.22 -0.41 4.51
N ARG A 70 17.11 -0.08 5.20
CA ARG A 70 16.92 1.21 5.89
C ARG A 70 17.17 1.15 7.39
N ARG A 71 17.60 0.00 7.92
CA ARG A 71 17.67 -0.25 9.37
C ARG A 71 18.47 0.81 10.11
N ASP A 72 19.67 1.07 9.63
CA ASP A 72 20.61 2.00 10.28
C ASP A 72 20.07 3.43 10.23
N LEU A 73 19.53 3.85 9.08
CA LEU A 73 18.88 5.16 8.93
C LEU A 73 17.68 5.33 9.86
N LEU A 74 16.84 4.30 10.01
CA LEU A 74 15.70 4.33 10.92
C LEU A 74 16.13 4.31 12.39
N GLN A 75 17.24 3.65 12.73
CA GLN A 75 17.83 3.68 14.06
C GLN A 75 18.36 5.09 14.39
N ASP A 76 19.14 5.68 13.49
CA ASP A 76 19.64 7.06 13.62
C ASP A 76 18.50 8.07 13.83
N ILE A 77 17.41 7.93 13.06
CA ILE A 77 16.21 8.78 13.21
C ILE A 77 15.58 8.62 14.60
N LYS A 78 15.48 7.38 15.11
CA LYS A 78 14.93 7.11 16.45
C LYS A 78 15.80 7.69 17.56
N GLU A 79 17.12 7.60 17.43
CA GLU A 79 18.08 8.12 18.41
C GLU A 79 18.10 9.65 18.44
N ARG A 80 18.01 10.30 17.27
CA ARG A 80 18.01 11.77 17.16
C ARG A 80 16.64 12.42 17.41
N GLY A 81 15.55 11.67 17.25
CA GLY A 81 14.18 12.16 17.39
C GLY A 81 13.73 13.16 16.30
N LEU A 82 14.51 13.33 15.23
CA LEU A 82 14.26 14.31 14.16
C LEU A 82 14.23 13.60 12.80
N ILE A 83 13.13 13.78 12.07
CA ILE A 83 13.00 13.37 10.67
C ILE A 83 13.11 14.63 9.82
N TYR A 84 14.11 14.71 8.96
CA TYR A 84 14.14 15.72 7.90
C TYR A 84 13.32 15.18 6.73
N GLY A 85 12.12 15.74 6.55
CA GLY A 85 11.19 15.45 5.46
C GLY A 85 11.28 16.47 4.34
#